data_AF-A0A946RG58-F1
#
_entry.id   AF-A0A946RG58-F1
#
_cell.length_a   1.000
_cell.length_b   1.000
_cell.length_c   1.000
_cell.angle_alpha   90.00
_cell.angle_beta   90.00
_cell.angle_gamma   90.00
#
_symmetry.space_group_name_H-M   'P 1'
#
loop_
_entity.id
_entity.type
_entity.pdbx_description
1 polymer ?
#
loop_
_entity_poly.entity_id
_entity_poly.type
_entity_poly.pdbx_seq_one_letter_code
_entity_poly.pdbx_strand_id
1 'polypeptide(L)' 'MSKTKEIANEMKAHFADFEDNHDKNMNGNKAAGSRARKAVGEMKKLVTAYRKASVAGE' A
#
# COMPACT_ATOMS: atom_id res chain seq x y z
N MET A 1 -9.60 4.93 16.74
CA MET A 1 -8.31 5.45 16.22
C MET A 1 -8.64 6.57 15.26
N SER A 2 -7.81 7.60 15.07
CA SER A 2 -8.11 8.61 14.03
C SER A 2 -8.08 7.94 12.66
N LYS A 3 -8.92 8.41 11.73
CA LYS A 3 -9.02 7.85 10.38
C LYS A 3 -7.68 7.91 9.67
N THR A 4 -6.93 8.98 9.91
CA THR A 4 -5.57 9.17 9.41
C THR A 4 -4.61 8.07 9.89
N LYS A 5 -4.72 7.60 11.13
CA LYS A 5 -3.89 6.51 11.68
C LYS A 5 -4.22 5.16 11.04
N GLU A 6 -5.50 4.89 10.78
CA GLU A 6 -5.94 3.66 10.10
C GLU A 6 -5.39 3.58 8.68
N ILE A 7 -5.54 4.67 7.91
CA ILE A 7 -5.04 4.75 6.54
C ILE A 7 -3.50 4.58 6.52
N ALA A 8 -2.79 5.20 7.45
CA ALA A 8 -1.34 5.06 7.57
C ALA A 8 -0.92 3.61 7.86
N ASN A 9 -1.69 2.85 8.65
CA ASN A 9 -1.42 1.45 8.92
C ASN A 9 -1.70 0.57 7.68
N GLU A 10 -2.79 0.82 6.96
CA GLU A 10 -3.10 0.13 5.71
C GLU A 10 -2.03 0.36 4.63
N MET A 11 -1.51 1.60 4.52
CA MET A 11 -0.38 1.90 3.63
C MET A 11 0.85 1.07 3.96
N LYS A 12 1.21 0.95 5.25
CA LYS A 12 2.36 0.15 5.68
C LYS A 12 2.18 -1.33 5.32
N ALA A 13 0.98 -1.87 5.48
CA ALA A 13 0.67 -3.24 5.11
C ALA A 13 0.84 -3.46 3.59
N HIS A 14 0.27 -2.58 2.76
CA HIS A 14 0.44 -2.65 1.31
C HIS A 14 1.89 -2.45 0.86
N PHE A 15 2.66 -1.62 1.56
CA PHE A 15 4.08 -1.45 1.25
C PHE A 15 4.89 -2.71 1.57
N ALA A 16 4.64 -3.34 2.73
CA ALA A 16 5.27 -4.63 3.07
C ALA A 16 4.92 -5.73 2.05
N ASP A 17 3.65 -5.80 1.62
CA ASP A 17 3.22 -6.74 0.57
C ASP A 17 3.92 -6.44 -0.77
N PHE A 18 4.12 -5.17 -1.08
CA PHE A 18 4.85 -4.77 -2.28
C PHE A 18 6.31 -5.22 -2.22
N GLU A 19 7.03 -4.95 -1.12
CA GLU A 19 8.44 -5.33 -0.97
C GLU A 19 8.62 -6.85 -1.10
N ASP A 20 7.85 -7.64 -0.36
CA ASP A 20 7.94 -9.11 -0.40
C ASP A 20 7.64 -9.68 -1.81
N ASN A 21 6.59 -9.17 -2.47
CA ASN A 21 6.26 -9.64 -3.82
C ASN A 21 7.20 -9.09 -4.90
N HIS A 22 7.78 -7.92 -4.69
CA HIS A 22 8.78 -7.35 -5.59
C HIS A 22 10.04 -8.22 -5.60
N ASP A 23 10.56 -8.55 -4.42
CA ASP A 23 11.76 -9.39 -4.28
C ASP A 23 11.53 -10.78 -4.86
N LYS A 24 10.38 -11.40 -4.57
CA LYS A 24 10.00 -12.69 -5.18
C LYS A 24 9.93 -12.60 -6.71
N ASN A 25 9.44 -11.49 -7.26
CA ASN A 25 9.38 -11.28 -8.70
C ASN A 25 10.78 -11.10 -9.31
N MET A 26 11.68 -10.38 -8.64
CA MET A 26 13.09 -10.25 -9.07
C MET A 26 13.81 -11.60 -9.05
N ASN A 27 13.39 -12.52 -8.17
CA ASN A 27 13.88 -13.89 -8.09
C ASN A 27 13.12 -14.88 -9.02
N GLY A 28 12.41 -14.38 -10.04
CA GLY A 28 11.82 -15.20 -11.10
C GLY A 28 10.37 -15.64 -10.90
N ASN A 29 9.74 -15.31 -9.77
CA ASN A 29 8.32 -15.60 -9.55
C ASN A 29 7.40 -14.59 -10.27
N LYS A 30 7.04 -14.90 -11.52
CA LYS A 30 6.18 -14.04 -12.36
C LYS A 30 4.83 -13.67 -11.73
N ALA A 31 4.23 -14.57 -10.94
CA ALA A 31 2.94 -14.31 -10.29
C ALA A 31 3.07 -13.24 -9.19
N ALA A 32 4.21 -13.17 -8.51
CA ALA A 32 4.49 -12.15 -7.52
C ALA A 32 4.51 -10.74 -8.14
N GLY A 33 4.95 -10.60 -9.40
CA GLY A 33 4.92 -9.31 -10.11
C GLY A 33 3.51 -8.72 -10.25
N SER A 34 2.48 -9.55 -10.47
CA SER A 34 1.09 -9.09 -10.50
C SER A 34 0.63 -8.61 -9.11
N ARG A 35 0.99 -9.36 -8.05
CA ARG A 35 0.66 -9.02 -6.67
C ARG A 35 1.33 -7.72 -6.22
N ALA A 36 2.61 -7.53 -6.53
CA ALA A 36 3.35 -6.30 -6.25
C ALA A 36 2.68 -5.06 -6.89
N ARG A 37 2.29 -5.15 -8.17
CA ARG A 37 1.58 -4.06 -8.85
C ARG A 37 0.22 -3.77 -8.24
N LYS A 38 -0.52 -4.81 -7.82
CA LYS A 38 -1.79 -4.64 -7.11
C LYS A 38 -1.60 -3.90 -5.79
N ALA A 39 -0.63 -4.31 -4.97
CA ALA A 39 -0.32 -3.68 -3.68
C ALA A 39 0.00 -2.19 -3.82
N VAL A 40 0.85 -1.81 -4.78
CA VAL A 40 1.17 -0.39 -5.06
C VAL A 40 -0.06 0.36 -5.59
N GLY A 41 -0.92 -0.29 -6.38
CA GLY A 41 -2.17 0.29 -6.85
C GLY A 41 -3.15 0.63 -5.72
N GLU A 42 -3.31 -0.26 -4.75
CA GLU A 42 -4.12 0.01 -3.55
C GLU A 42 -3.47 1.09 -2.67
N MET A 43 -2.15 1.02 -2.45
CA MET A 43 -1.40 2.05 -1.74
C MET A 43 -1.61 3.45 -2.36
N LYS A 44 -1.58 3.57 -3.69
CA LYS A 44 -1.84 4.84 -4.40
C LYS A 44 -3.22 5.43 -4.08
N LYS A 45 -4.26 4.60 -3.95
CA LYS A 45 -5.61 5.09 -3.58
C LYS A 45 -5.59 5.67 -2.16
N LEU A 46 -4.89 4.99 -1.25
CA LEU A 46 -4.75 5.43 0.14
C LEU A 46 -3.99 6.76 0.24
N VAL A 47 -3.02 7.07 -0.64
CA VAL A 47 -2.30 8.37 -0.61
C VAL A 47 -3.29 9.54 -0.70
N THR A 48 -4.23 9.47 -1.62
CA THR A 48 -5.26 10.51 -1.76
C THR A 48 -6.22 10.52 -0.58
N ALA A 49 -6.61 9.35 -0.08
CA ALA A 49 -7.50 9.23 1.08
C ALA A 49 -6.87 9.81 2.35
N TYR A 50 -5.59 9.51 2.60
CA TYR A 50 -4.81 10.03 3.72
C TYR A 50 -4.76 11.54 3.68
N ARG A 51 -4.42 12.13 2.51
CA ARG A 51 -4.36 13.59 2.37
C ARG A 51 -5.69 14.23 2.72
N LYS A 52 -6.81 13.66 2.27
CA LYS A 52 -8.17 14.17 2.58
C LYS A 52 -8.49 14.07 4.07
N ALA A 53 -8.30 12.90 4.68
CA ALA A 53 -8.56 12.70 6.11
C ALA A 53 -7.69 13.62 6.98
N SER A 54 -6.40 13.75 6.63
CA SER A 54 -5.45 14.58 7.35
C SER A 54 -5.81 16.07 7.33
N VAL A 55 -6.36 16.60 6.23
CA VAL A 55 -6.78 18.02 6.17
C VAL A 55 -8.15 18.25 6.80
N ALA A 56 -9.03 17.24 6.79
CA ALA A 56 -10.34 17.29 7.44
C ALA A 56 -10.24 17.16 8.97
N GLY A 57 -9.12 16.67 9.51
CA GLY A 57 -8.93 16.45 10.94
C GLY A 57 -9.57 15.16 11.45
N GLU A 58 -9.72 14.16 10.57
CA GLU A 58 -10.38 12.86 10.84
C GLU A 58 -9.43 11.76 11.35
#